data_AF-A0A3B8J9W4-F1
#
_entry.id   AF-A0A3B8J9W4-F1
#
_cell.length_a   1.000
_cell.length_b   1.000
_cell.length_c   1.000
_cell.angle_alpha   90.00
_cell.angle_beta   90.00
_cell.angle_gamma   90.00
#
_symmetry.space_group_name_H-M   'P 1'
#
loop_
_entity.id
_entity.type
_entity.pdbx_description
1 polymer ?
#
loop_
_entity_poly.entity_id
_entity_poly.type
_entity_poly.pdbx_seq_one_letter_code
_entity_poly.pdbx_strand_id
1 'polypeptide(L)'
;MHMLYDVIRRELHDMINYYIGTQHGFNLSTGKAGKCFKKYLPAELYAQYCATCSGSDYADIWASIDAMCNLFHTLAVTVAAHFDFTYRQEEEDGIREYLRMVKSNEY
;
A
#
# COMPACT_ATOMS: atom_id res chain seq x y z
N MET A 1 0.43 17.16 -3.32
CA MET A 1 0.16 15.89 -4.05
C MET A 1 1.42 15.14 -4.51
N HIS A 2 2.55 15.80 -4.83
CA HIS A 2 3.80 15.11 -5.24
C HIS A 2 4.25 14.00 -4.26
N MET A 3 4.31 14.28 -2.95
CA MET A 3 4.69 13.28 -1.95
C MET A 3 3.82 12.01 -2.01
N LEU A 4 2.50 12.16 -2.17
CA LEU A 4 1.57 11.04 -2.21
C LEU A 4 1.76 10.18 -3.48
N TYR A 5 1.79 10.82 -4.65
CA TYR A 5 1.77 10.10 -5.93
C TYR A 5 3.14 9.67 -6.45
N ASP A 6 4.22 10.38 -6.10
CA ASP A 6 5.54 10.11 -6.68
C ASP A 6 6.46 9.38 -5.70
N VAL A 7 6.34 9.67 -4.40
CA VAL A 7 7.17 9.07 -3.35
C VAL A 7 6.45 7.89 -2.70
N ILE A 8 5.32 8.12 -2.04
CA ILE A 8 4.64 7.08 -1.25
C ILE A 8 4.06 5.99 -2.15
N ARG A 9 3.47 6.37 -3.30
CA ARG A 9 2.91 5.39 -4.23
C ARG A 9 3.96 4.45 -4.83
N ARG A 10 5.21 4.91 -4.97
CA ARG A 10 6.31 4.06 -5.45
C ARG A 10 6.56 2.92 -4.46
N GLU A 11 6.64 3.21 -3.17
CA GLU A 11 6.83 2.19 -2.13
C GLU A 11 5.66 1.17 -2.11
N LEU A 12 4.42 1.64 -2.30
CA LEU A 12 3.26 0.75 -2.44
C LEU A 12 3.39 -0.16 -3.68
N HIS A 13 3.84 0.38 -4.81
CA HIS A 13 4.07 -0.42 -6.02
C HIS A 13 5.14 -1.48 -5.79
N ASP A 14 6.23 -1.16 -5.09
CA ASP A 14 7.27 -2.12 -4.76
C ASP A 14 6.74 -3.25 -3.86
N MET A 15 5.92 -2.93 -2.86
CA MET A 15 5.29 -3.94 -2.03
C MET A 15 4.29 -4.82 -2.80
N ILE A 16 3.50 -4.24 -3.72
CA ILE A 16 2.63 -5.01 -4.63
C ILE A 16 3.47 -5.95 -5.51
N ASN A 17 4.60 -5.47 -6.04
CA ASN A 17 5.51 -6.28 -6.84
C ASN A 17 6.06 -7.45 -6.03
N TYR A 18 6.49 -7.21 -4.79
CA TYR A 18 6.97 -8.26 -3.90
C TYR A 18 5.87 -9.28 -3.60
N TYR A 19 4.66 -8.82 -3.26
CA TYR A 19 3.51 -9.71 -3.06
C TYR A 19 3.27 -10.59 -4.29
N ILE A 20 3.14 -10.01 -5.48
CA ILE A 20 2.95 -10.79 -6.72
C ILE A 20 4.13 -11.76 -6.93
N GLY A 21 5.35 -11.32 -6.64
CA GLY A 21 6.55 -12.14 -6.70
C GLY A 21 6.48 -13.37 -5.80
N THR A 22 6.02 -13.22 -4.54
CA THR A 22 5.83 -14.36 -3.61
C THR A 22 4.78 -15.35 -4.09
N GLN A 23 3.78 -14.90 -4.86
CA GLN A 23 2.73 -15.77 -5.40
C GLN A 23 3.15 -16.51 -6.68
N HIS A 24 4.10 -15.97 -7.43
CA HIS A 24 4.48 -16.48 -8.76
C HIS A 24 5.96 -16.86 -8.91
N GLY A 25 6.74 -16.81 -7.83
CA GLY A 25 8.16 -17.18 -7.83
C GLY A 25 9.07 -16.20 -8.58
N PHE A 26 8.73 -14.90 -8.58
CA PHE A 26 9.56 -13.81 -9.13
C PHE A 26 9.99 -13.97 -10.61
N ASN A 27 9.26 -14.76 -11.40
CA ASN A 27 9.61 -15.08 -12.79
C ASN A 27 8.88 -14.23 -13.84
N LEU A 28 8.14 -13.20 -13.42
CA LEU A 28 7.32 -12.37 -14.29
C LEU A 28 7.52 -10.88 -14.01
N SER A 29 7.20 -10.06 -15.01
CA SER A 29 7.11 -8.60 -14.85
C SER A 29 5.66 -8.18 -14.63
N THR A 30 5.46 -7.26 -13.67
CA THR A 30 4.19 -6.60 -13.42
C THR A 30 3.90 -5.44 -14.39
N GLY A 31 4.78 -5.22 -15.37
CA GLY A 31 4.67 -4.17 -16.38
C GLY A 31 5.00 -2.78 -15.83
N LYS A 32 5.29 -1.84 -16.72
CA LYS A 32 5.62 -0.46 -16.36
C LYS A 32 4.48 0.17 -15.55
N ALA A 33 4.81 0.78 -14.41
CA ALA A 33 3.88 1.50 -13.53
C ALA A 33 2.64 0.68 -13.10
N GLY A 34 2.79 -0.63 -12.88
CA GLY A 34 1.70 -1.48 -12.38
C GLY A 34 0.65 -1.84 -13.43
N LYS A 35 0.96 -1.72 -14.74
CA LYS A 35 0.06 -2.05 -15.86
C LYS A 35 -0.62 -3.43 -15.71
N CYS A 36 0.08 -4.41 -15.12
CA CYS A 36 -0.45 -5.76 -14.97
C CYS A 36 -1.00 -6.07 -13.57
N PHE A 37 -1.12 -5.09 -12.65
CA PHE A 37 -1.65 -5.36 -11.30
C PHE A 37 -3.06 -5.92 -11.33
N LYS A 38 -3.93 -5.42 -12.21
CA LYS A 38 -5.30 -5.94 -12.41
C LYS A 38 -5.35 -7.44 -12.76
N LYS A 39 -4.29 -7.95 -13.40
CA LYS A 39 -4.20 -9.35 -13.82
C LYS A 39 -3.77 -10.27 -12.67
N TYR A 40 -2.92 -9.78 -11.77
CA TYR A 40 -2.24 -10.61 -10.78
C TYR A 40 -2.73 -10.41 -9.34
N LEU A 41 -3.31 -9.24 -9.03
CA LEU A 41 -3.93 -9.04 -7.73
C LEU A 41 -5.31 -9.72 -7.68
N PRO A 42 -5.66 -10.35 -6.54
CA PRO A 42 -7.05 -10.66 -6.20
C PRO A 42 -7.95 -9.44 -6.35
N ALA A 43 -9.21 -9.65 -6.74
CA ALA A 43 -10.15 -8.56 -7.03
C ALA A 43 -10.31 -7.57 -5.86
N GLU A 44 -10.31 -8.08 -4.62
CA GLU A 44 -10.38 -7.26 -3.41
C GLU A 44 -9.16 -6.36 -3.23
N LEU A 45 -7.94 -6.91 -3.35
CA LEU A 45 -6.70 -6.14 -3.24
C LEU A 45 -6.57 -5.13 -4.40
N TYR A 46 -7.04 -5.48 -5.60
CA TYR A 46 -7.09 -4.54 -6.71
C TYR A 46 -8.08 -3.39 -6.48
N ALA A 47 -9.23 -3.67 -5.85
CA ALA A 47 -10.19 -2.64 -5.48
C ALA A 47 -9.60 -1.67 -4.44
N GLN A 48 -8.90 -2.19 -3.43
CA GLN A 48 -8.15 -1.36 -2.46
C GLN A 48 -7.08 -0.53 -3.16
N TYR A 49 -6.34 -1.10 -4.11
CA TYR A 49 -5.36 -0.37 -4.90
C TYR A 49 -6.00 0.79 -5.69
N CYS A 50 -7.17 0.59 -6.30
CA CYS A 50 -7.91 1.67 -6.96
C CYS A 50 -8.34 2.77 -5.98
N ALA A 51 -8.72 2.42 -4.75
CA ALA A 51 -9.10 3.39 -3.72
C ALA A 51 -7.94 4.29 -3.25
N THR A 52 -6.69 3.93 -3.55
CA THR A 52 -5.52 4.79 -3.29
C THR A 52 -5.39 5.98 -4.24
N CYS A 53 -6.19 6.03 -5.31
CA CYS A 53 -6.25 7.18 -6.21
C CYS A 53 -7.30 8.16 -5.69
N SER A 54 -6.88 9.17 -4.91
CA SER A 54 -7.81 10.17 -4.39
C SER A 54 -8.35 11.11 -5.48
N GLY A 55 -9.53 11.67 -5.21
CA GLY A 55 -9.96 12.94 -5.78
C GLY A 55 -9.13 14.12 -5.27
N SER A 56 -9.59 15.34 -5.54
CA SER A 56 -8.93 16.58 -5.11
C SER A 56 -9.43 17.12 -3.76
N ASP A 57 -10.49 16.54 -3.19
CA ASP A 57 -11.00 16.92 -1.88
C ASP A 57 -10.07 16.42 -0.76
N TYR A 58 -9.96 17.19 0.32
CA TYR A 58 -9.21 16.83 1.50
C TYR A 58 -9.69 15.51 2.13
N ALA A 59 -11.00 15.28 2.15
CA ALA A 59 -11.57 14.02 2.67
C ALA A 59 -11.15 12.83 1.80
N ASP A 60 -11.15 12.99 0.48
CA ASP A 60 -10.72 11.95 -0.46
C ASP A 60 -9.23 11.64 -0.33
N ILE A 61 -8.41 12.67 -0.10
CA ILE A 61 -6.97 12.50 0.12
C ILE A 61 -6.72 11.65 1.37
N TRP A 62 -7.37 11.97 2.50
CA TRP A 62 -7.22 11.16 3.71
C TRP A 62 -7.74 9.75 3.54
N ALA A 63 -8.89 9.57 2.89
CA ALA A 63 -9.42 8.23 2.60
C ALA A 63 -8.43 7.40 1.75
N SER A 64 -7.74 8.04 0.79
CA SER A 64 -6.72 7.36 -0.02
C SER A 64 -5.48 6.98 0.79
N ILE A 65 -5.05 7.82 1.75
CA ILE A 65 -3.93 7.53 2.65
C ILE A 65 -4.29 6.32 3.53
N ASP A 66 -5.48 6.33 4.12
CA ASP A 66 -5.98 5.22 4.95
C ASP A 66 -6.03 3.92 4.12
N ALA A 67 -6.52 3.99 2.87
CA ALA A 67 -6.54 2.85 1.94
C ALA A 67 -5.13 2.36 1.58
N MET A 68 -4.18 3.27 1.34
CA MET A 68 -2.78 2.92 1.07
C MET A 68 -2.13 2.20 2.24
N CYS A 69 -2.29 2.70 3.47
CA CYS A 69 -1.76 2.06 4.67
C CYS A 69 -2.33 0.65 4.85
N ASN A 70 -3.65 0.49 4.72
CA ASN A 70 -4.32 -0.82 4.86
C ASN A 70 -3.87 -1.83 3.81
N LEU A 71 -3.74 -1.39 2.56
CA LEU A 71 -3.24 -2.26 1.49
C LEU A 71 -1.77 -2.63 1.75
N PHE A 72 -0.93 -1.66 2.09
CA PHE A 72 0.49 -1.90 2.34
C PHE A 72 0.69 -2.90 3.48
N HIS A 73 -0.03 -2.75 4.60
CA HIS A 73 -0.04 -3.70 5.71
C HIS A 73 -0.34 -5.12 5.25
N THR A 74 -1.47 -5.30 4.57
CA THR A 74 -1.96 -6.61 4.11
C THR A 74 -0.92 -7.33 3.26
N LEU A 75 -0.30 -6.59 2.33
CA LEU A 75 0.73 -7.12 1.45
C LEU A 75 2.03 -7.40 2.21
N ALA A 76 2.48 -6.47 3.06
CA ALA A 76 3.75 -6.55 3.77
C ALA A 76 3.77 -7.69 4.79
N VAL A 77 2.69 -7.91 5.54
CA VAL A 77 2.57 -9.06 6.46
C VAL A 77 2.68 -10.37 5.68
N THR A 78 2.01 -10.45 4.52
CA THR A 78 2.07 -11.66 3.67
C THR A 78 3.48 -11.91 3.12
N VAL A 79 4.13 -10.86 2.63
CA VAL A 79 5.51 -10.94 2.11
C VAL A 79 6.49 -11.31 3.22
N ALA A 80 6.36 -10.71 4.40
CA ALA A 80 7.20 -11.00 5.55
C ALA A 80 7.05 -12.47 5.97
N ALA A 81 5.82 -12.97 6.07
CA ALA A 81 5.56 -14.38 6.39
C ALA A 81 6.15 -15.34 5.35
N HIS A 82 6.10 -15.00 4.05
CA HIS A 82 6.69 -15.83 2.99
C HIS A 82 8.22 -15.97 3.12
N PHE A 83 8.90 -14.89 3.54
CA PHE A 83 10.36 -14.85 3.67
C PHE A 83 10.87 -15.12 5.09
N ASP A 84 9.99 -15.44 6.03
CA ASP A 84 10.31 -15.57 7.46
C ASP A 84 10.96 -14.30 8.05
N PHE A 85 10.51 -13.13 7.57
CA PHE A 85 10.91 -11.84 8.13
C PHE A 85 9.97 -11.42 9.26
N THR A 86 10.52 -10.70 10.24
CA THR A 86 9.72 -10.08 11.28
C THR A 86 9.06 -8.80 10.75
N TYR A 87 7.73 -8.79 10.67
CA TYR A 87 6.97 -7.57 10.43
C TYR A 87 6.81 -6.79 11.75
N ARG A 88 7.30 -5.55 11.79
CA ARG A 88 7.32 -4.71 13.00
C ARG A 88 5.97 -3.99 13.16
N GLN A 89 4.95 -4.74 13.60
CA GLN A 89 3.59 -4.22 13.77
C GLN A 89 3.54 -2.95 14.63
N GLU A 90 4.34 -2.92 15.70
CA GLU A 90 4.48 -1.77 16.60
C GLU A 90 4.90 -0.46 15.91
N GLU A 91 5.73 -0.52 14.86
CA GLU A 91 6.13 0.68 14.12
C GLU A 91 4.97 1.20 13.26
N GLU A 92 4.22 0.31 12.64
CA GLU A 92 3.03 0.67 11.87
C GLU A 92 1.95 1.28 12.79
N ASP A 93 1.70 0.66 13.94
CA ASP A 93 0.72 1.12 14.92
C ASP A 93 1.05 2.55 15.38
N GLY A 94 2.33 2.82 15.66
CA GLY A 94 2.81 4.17 16.02
C GLY A 94 2.61 5.20 14.90
N ILE A 95 2.88 4.84 13.63
CA ILE A 95 2.66 5.73 12.49
C ILE A 95 1.17 5.99 12.27
N ARG A 96 0.32 4.97 12.40
CA ARG A 96 -1.14 5.11 12.27
C ARG A 96 -1.72 6.01 13.34
N GLU A 97 -1.25 5.87 14.58
CA GLU A 97 -1.67 6.75 15.66
C GLU A 97 -1.23 8.20 15.41
N TYR A 98 0.01 8.41 14.95
CA TYR A 98 0.47 9.74 14.56
C TYR A 98 -0.40 10.34 13.44
N LEU A 99 -0.70 9.57 12.38
CA LEU A 99 -1.59 10.01 11.29
C LEU A 99 -2.99 10.38 11.79
N ARG A 100 -3.53 9.63 12.77
CA ARG A 100 -4.82 9.93 13.41
C ARG A 100 -4.78 11.28 14.12
N MET A 101 -3.74 11.53 14.92
CA MET A 101 -3.53 12.81 15.62
C MET A 101 -3.40 13.99 14.65
N VAL A 102 -2.67 13.79 13.54
CA VAL A 102 -2.53 14.80 12.47
C VAL A 102 -3.90 15.16 11.89
N LYS A 103 -4.71 14.14 11.59
CA LYS A 103 -6.04 14.30 10.98
C LYS A 103 -7.04 14.97 11.92
N SER A 104 -6.94 14.74 13.23
CA SER A 104 -7.81 15.35 14.24
C SER A 104 -7.36 16.74 14.70
N ASN A 105 -6.22 17.24 14.22
CA ASN A 105 -5.57 18.46 14.74
C ASN A 105 -5.28 18.42 16.26
N GLU A 106 -5.03 17.23 16.82
CA GLU A 106 -4.74 17.02 18.25
C GLU A 106 -3.24 17.18 18.56
N TYR A 107 -2.65 18.30 18.14
CA TYR A 107 -1.24 18.62 18.36
C TYR A 107 -0.99 19.47 19.61
#